data_AF-K6XL87-F1
#
_entry.id   AF-K6XL87-F1
#
_cell.length_a   1.000
_cell.length_b   1.000
_cell.length_c   1.000
_cell.angle_alpha   90.00
_cell.angle_beta   90.00
_cell.angle_gamma   90.00
#
_symmetry.space_group_name_H-M   'P 1'
#
loop_
_entity.id
_entity.type
_entity.pdbx_description
1 polymer ?
#
loop_
_entity_poly.entity_id
_entity_poly.type
_entity_poly.pdbx_seq_one_letter_code
_entity_poly.pdbx_strand_id
1 'polypeptide(L)' 'MLADNPGVGRSCNEIYPHGFYFPVGKHTAYFTKENGFILVVAVLGQSQLPQKHFK' A
#
# COMPACT_ATOMS: atom_id res chain seq x y z
N MET A 1 -14.19 -1.44 2.32
CA MET A 1 -13.23 -2.18 3.17
C MET A 1 -11.98 -1.36 3.49
N LEU A 2 -11.17 -0.94 2.51
CA LEU A 2 -9.96 -0.12 2.75
C LEU A 2 -10.27 1.31 3.22
N ALA A 3 -11.26 1.96 2.60
CA ALA A 3 -11.72 3.30 3.04
C ALA A 3 -12.40 3.24 4.43
N ASP A 4 -13.19 2.20 4.69
CA ASP A 4 -13.91 2.03 5.96
C ASP A 4 -12.99 1.59 7.11
N ASN A 5 -11.89 0.89 6.79
CA ASN A 5 -10.98 0.32 7.77
C ASN A 5 -9.52 0.41 7.30
N PRO A 6 -8.93 1.62 7.21
CA PRO A 6 -7.57 1.81 6.71
C PRO A 6 -6.49 1.19 7.61
N GLY A 7 -6.84 0.76 8.82
CA GLY A 7 -5.97 0.05 9.76
C GLY A 7 -5.46 -1.31 9.26
N VAL A 8 -6.12 -1.93 8.28
CA VAL A 8 -5.73 -3.27 7.76
C VAL A 8 -4.49 -3.25 6.87
N GLY A 9 -4.05 -2.07 6.40
CA GLY A 9 -2.85 -1.91 5.59
C GLY A 9 -1.56 -2.18 6.38
N ARG A 10 -0.58 -2.80 5.72
CA ARG A 10 0.76 -3.00 6.26
C ARG A 10 1.63 -1.78 5.96
N SER A 11 2.41 -1.33 6.93
CA SER A 11 3.37 -0.24 6.69
C SER A 11 4.43 -0.67 5.67
N CYS A 12 4.79 0.25 4.78
CA CYS A 12 5.98 0.18 3.93
C CYS A 12 6.82 1.46 4.09
N ASN A 13 7.08 1.84 5.35
CA ASN A 13 7.92 3.00 5.69
C ASN A 13 9.32 2.93 5.05
N GLU A 14 9.80 1.73 4.73
CA GLU A 14 11.05 1.50 4.01
C GLU A 14 11.01 1.96 2.54
N ILE A 15 9.82 2.12 1.95
CA ILE A 15 9.62 2.63 0.59
C ILE A 15 9.23 4.11 0.62
N TYR A 16 8.31 4.48 1.51
CA TYR A 16 7.84 5.85 1.66
C TYR A 16 7.33 6.08 3.10
N PRO A 17 7.76 7.14 3.80
CA PRO A 17 7.28 7.43 5.15
C PRO A 17 5.75 7.53 5.21
N HIS A 18 5.13 6.87 6.19
CA HIS A 18 3.68 6.77 6.34
C HIS A 18 2.96 6.10 5.16
N GLY A 19 3.69 5.38 4.31
CA GLY A 19 3.14 4.56 3.25
C GLY A 19 2.58 3.24 3.78
N PHE A 20 1.47 2.81 3.19
CA PHE A 20 0.84 1.53 3.48
C PHE A 20 0.57 0.76 2.20
N TYR A 21 0.50 -0.56 2.29
CA TYR A 21 0.01 -1.41 1.22
C TYR A 21 -0.97 -2.47 1.72
N PHE A 22 -1.86 -2.89 0.83
CA PHE A 22 -2.82 -3.97 1.11
C PHE A 22 -3.05 -4.83 -0.14
N PRO A 23 -2.88 -6.16 -0.06
CA PRO A 23 -3.19 -7.07 -1.15
C PRO A 23 -4.68 -7.11 -1.48
N VAL A 24 -5.03 -6.99 -2.77
CA VAL A 24 -6.40 -7.10 -3.29
C VAL A 24 -6.38 -8.04 -4.50
N GLY A 25 -6.72 -9.31 -4.27
CA GLY A 25 -6.64 -10.35 -5.30
C GLY A 25 -5.22 -10.51 -5.85
N LYS A 26 -5.05 -10.31 -7.16
CA LYS A 26 -3.74 -10.36 -7.86
C LYS A 26 -2.98 -9.03 -7.89
N HIS A 27 -3.49 -8.02 -7.17
CA HIS A 27 -2.92 -6.69 -7.11
C HIS A 27 -2.57 -6.31 -5.68
N THR A 28 -1.77 -5.26 -5.54
CA THR A 28 -1.47 -4.60 -4.27
C THR A 28 -1.81 -3.13 -4.41
N ALA A 29 -2.68 -2.62 -3.54
CA ALA A 29 -2.96 -1.20 -3.43
C ALA A 29 -1.96 -0.55 -2.46
N TYR A 30 -1.30 0.51 -2.90
CA TYR A 30 -0.43 1.36 -2.09
C TYR A 30 -1.13 2.67 -1.80
N PHE A 31 -1.11 3.12 -0.55
CA PHE A 31 -1.86 4.30 -0.12
C PHE A 31 -1.22 5.01 1.06
N THR A 32 -1.57 6.28 1.24
CA THR A 32 -1.32 7.05 2.47
C THR A 32 -2.63 7.30 3.22
N LYS A 33 -2.52 7.57 4.52
CA LYS A 33 -3.65 7.97 5.35
C LYS A 33 -3.58 9.47 5.56
N GLU A 34 -4.53 10.19 4.99
CA GLU A 34 -4.65 11.63 5.10
C GLU A 34 -5.76 12.00 6.09
N ASN A 35 -5.93 13.30 6.35
CA ASN A 35 -6.97 13.78 7.26
C ASN A 35 -8.36 13.55 6.66
N GLY A 36 -9.01 12.46 7.10
CA GLY A 36 -10.38 12.11 6.73
C GLY A 36 -10.54 11.26 5.48
N PHE A 37 -9.44 10.84 4.84
CA PHE A 37 -9.49 9.94 3.67
C PHE A 37 -8.19 9.14 3.50
N ILE A 38 -8.22 8.13 2.63
CA ILE A 38 -7.00 7.48 2.12
C ILE A 38 -6.72 7.98 0.71
N LEU A 39 -5.46 8.22 0.40
CA LEU A 39 -5.02 8.50 -0.96
C LEU A 39 -4.37 7.24 -1.53
N VAL A 40 -5.02 6.61 -2.52
CA VAL A 40 -4.41 5.50 -3.25
C VAL A 40 -3.38 6.07 -4.22
N VAL A 41 -2.11 5.75 -4.01
CA VAL A 41 -0.98 6.25 -4.79
C VAL A 41 -0.68 5.35 -5.99
N ALA A 42 -0.87 4.03 -5.83
CA ALA A 42 -0.70 3.07 -6.91
C ALA A 42 -1.50 1.78 -6.68
N VAL A 43 -1.83 1.10 -7.78
CA VAL A 43 -2.32 -0.30 -7.76
C VAL A 43 -1.44 -1.09 -8.70
N LEU A 44 -0.66 -2.02 -8.14
CA LEU A 44 0.35 -2.78 -8.89
C LEU A 44 -0.07 -4.25 -8.97
N GLY A 45 0.01 -4.83 -10.16
CA GLY A 45 -0.07 -6.29 -10.33
C GLY A 45 1.16 -6.98 -9.74
N GLN A 46 1.05 -8.28 -9.43
CA GLN A 46 2.17 -9.05 -8.87
C GLN A 46 3.47 -8.96 -9.69
N SER A 47 3.39 -8.90 -11.01
CA SER A 47 4.56 -8.76 -11.90
C SER A 47 5.24 -7.39 -11.82
N GLN A 48 4.59 -6.40 -11.22
CA GLN A 48 5.10 -5.03 -11.06
C GLN A 48 5.63 -4.78 -9.64
N LEU A 49 5.57 -5.78 -8.74
CA LEU A 49 6.05 -5.60 -7.38
C LEU A 49 7.58 -5.41 -7.38
N PRO A 50 8.09 -4.41 -6.63
CA PRO A 50 9.53 -4.18 -6.55
C PRO A 50 10.22 -5.40 -5.96
N GLN A 51 11.34 -5.80 -6.57
CA GLN A 51 12.16 -6.88 -6.03
C GLN A 51 12.99 -6.34 -4.86
N LYS A 52 13.12 -7.14 -3.80
CA LYS A 52 13.97 -6.77 -2.66
C LYS A 52 15.44 -6.98 -3.08
N HIS A 53 16.09 -5.90 -3.49
CA HIS A 53 17.46 -5.95 -4.02
C HIS A 53 18.56 -6.04 -2.95
N PHE A 54 18.23 -5.77 -1.68
CA PHE A 54 19.15 -5.93 -0.54
C PHE A 54 18.63 -6.99 0.44
N LYS A 55 19.53 -7.89 0.86
CA LYS A 55 19.32 -8.90 1.90
C LYS A 55 19.53 -8.30 3.29
#